data_AF-A0A1F5Q316-F1
#
_entry.id   AF-A0A1F5Q316-F1
#
_cell.length_a   1.000
_cell.length_b   1.000
_cell.length_c   1.000
_cell.angle_alpha   90.00
_cell.angle_beta   90.00
_cell.angle_gamma   90.00
#
_symmetry.space_group_name_H-M   'P 1'
#
loop_
_entity.id
_entity.type
_entity.pdbx_description
1 polymer ?
#
loop_
_entity_poly.entity_id
_entity_poly.type
_entity_poly.pdbx_seq_one_letter_code
_entity_poly.pdbx_strand_id
1 'polypeptide(L)'
;MGKAKNQTLFGNEMPEHNGFPTNLLTSGLQKAIRRNDEQRALKITKALFRQDPQSFLRRIVVIAAEDCLVLPATGKIVELAREYGSKKRIAAMTKEKIQADCQFALEIVQQLALCPVRDYDGGGYVPYLYHKKDINKLPTDTTGLSKKEAELVGAIRKRKAMGGMRGDLWTLEIVAHIWTDRFKRKQFTVKQLENYFPEPTVKAEEISDQPDESDIPIETIDSHCSGIVPILLKKPQVTAAIKAAWGNMTSEMMETKLKQTLFYCRSWINFKADIISGRTFDRFGTIVYEDKPLEQEKIRRVYEEIAQEVNKLSRWIIQQSLK
;
A
#
# COMPACT_ATOMS: atom_id res chain seq x y z
N MET A 1 34.96 20.81 7.62
CA MET A 1 33.87 20.18 8.42
C MET A 1 33.60 18.80 7.84
N GLY A 2 34.03 17.73 8.52
CA GLY A 2 33.77 16.36 8.05
C GLY A 2 32.29 16.02 8.21
N LYS A 3 31.65 15.49 7.16
CA LYS A 3 30.30 14.92 7.27
C LYS A 3 30.39 13.74 8.24
N ALA A 4 29.63 13.76 9.33
CA ALA A 4 29.52 12.62 10.22
C ALA A 4 29.05 11.41 9.40
N LYS A 5 29.85 10.33 9.38
CA LYS A 5 29.45 9.07 8.75
C LYS A 5 28.19 8.56 9.48
N ASN A 6 27.09 8.39 8.75
CA ASN A 6 25.89 7.77 9.29
C ASN A 6 26.22 6.29 9.60
N GLN A 7 26.48 5.95 10.86
CA GLN A 7 26.55 4.57 11.31
C GLN A 7 25.17 3.92 11.16
N THR A 8 25.12 2.73 10.57
CA THR A 8 23.87 1.98 10.41
C THR A 8 23.43 1.33 11.70
N LEU A 9 22.14 1.05 11.78
CA LEU A 9 21.52 0.19 12.79
C LEU A 9 22.17 -1.20 12.92
N PHE A 10 22.88 -1.67 11.89
CA PHE A 10 23.46 -3.02 11.85
C PHE A 10 24.98 -3.07 12.12
N GLY A 11 25.62 -1.93 12.39
CA GLY A 11 27.02 -1.86 12.77
C GLY A 11 28.03 -2.14 11.65
N ASN A 12 27.57 -2.27 10.40
CA ASN A 12 28.42 -2.23 9.22
C ASN A 12 28.41 -0.79 8.65
N GLU A 13 29.52 -0.33 8.07
CA GLU A 13 29.49 0.86 7.20
C GLU A 13 28.35 0.66 6.19
N MET A 14 27.51 1.69 5.98
CA MET A 14 26.51 1.64 4.91
C MET A 14 27.27 1.18 3.66
N PRO A 15 26.92 0.04 3.03
CA PRO A 15 27.26 -0.06 1.61
C PRO A 15 26.75 1.26 1.00
N GLU A 16 27.62 1.96 0.27
CA GLU A 16 27.23 3.17 -0.46
C GLU A 16 25.84 2.95 -1.05
N HIS A 17 24.94 3.93 -0.90
CA HIS A 17 23.50 3.88 -1.19
C HIS A 17 23.15 3.24 -2.56
N ASN A 18 23.30 1.92 -2.68
CA ASN A 18 23.13 1.16 -3.92
C ASN A 18 21.73 0.51 -3.96
N GLY A 19 20.74 1.16 -3.35
CA GLY A 19 19.39 0.63 -3.20
C GLY A 19 18.34 1.63 -3.64
N PHE A 20 17.13 1.13 -3.95
CA PHE A 20 16.04 1.98 -4.39
C PHE A 20 15.64 3.04 -3.33
N PRO A 21 15.15 4.22 -3.75
CA PRO A 21 14.61 5.21 -2.85
C PRO A 21 13.44 4.68 -2.00
N THR A 22 13.33 5.15 -0.75
CA THR A 22 12.29 4.73 0.21
C THR A 22 10.87 4.88 -0.34
N ASN A 23 10.58 5.95 -1.09
CA ASN A 23 9.26 6.17 -1.70
C ASN A 23 8.95 5.13 -2.79
N LEU A 24 9.95 4.70 -3.55
CA LEU A 24 9.81 3.65 -4.55
C LEU A 24 9.54 2.31 -3.87
N LEU A 25 10.34 1.93 -2.86
CA LEU A 25 10.13 0.72 -2.07
C LEU A 25 8.75 0.70 -1.40
N THR A 26 8.32 1.83 -0.82
CA THR A 26 7.02 1.94 -0.14
C THR A 26 5.86 1.72 -1.11
N SER A 27 5.90 2.34 -2.29
CA SER A 27 4.88 2.17 -3.35
C SER A 27 4.93 0.76 -3.96
N GLY A 28 6.12 0.18 -4.11
CA GLY A 28 6.32 -1.16 -4.64
C GLY A 28 5.80 -2.24 -3.69
N LEU A 29 6.07 -2.10 -2.39
CA LEU A 29 5.56 -2.99 -1.34
C LEU A 29 4.03 -3.06 -1.37
N GLN A 30 3.38 -1.90 -1.38
CA GLN A 30 1.92 -1.83 -1.44
C GLN A 30 1.37 -2.57 -2.67
N LYS A 31 1.96 -2.33 -3.84
CA LYS A 31 1.51 -2.95 -5.09
C LYS A 31 1.79 -4.45 -5.14
N ALA A 32 2.88 -4.92 -4.55
CA ALA A 32 3.17 -6.34 -4.41
C ALA A 32 2.14 -7.03 -3.51
N ILE A 33 1.85 -6.47 -2.33
CA ILE A 33 0.81 -6.98 -1.40
C ILE A 33 -0.56 -7.01 -2.06
N ARG A 34 -0.95 -5.90 -2.71
CA ARG A 34 -2.23 -5.76 -3.43
C ARG A 34 -2.45 -6.85 -4.48
N ARG A 35 -1.37 -7.37 -5.08
CA ARG A 35 -1.41 -8.37 -6.16
C ARG A 35 -1.07 -9.79 -5.71
N ASN A 36 -0.94 -10.00 -4.40
CA ASN A 36 -0.54 -11.28 -3.82
C ASN A 36 0.84 -11.77 -4.32
N ASP A 37 1.76 -10.84 -4.59
CA ASP A 37 3.13 -11.16 -5.00
C ASP A 37 4.04 -11.21 -3.76
N GLU A 38 3.94 -12.32 -3.05
CA GLU A 38 4.64 -12.57 -1.78
C GLU A 38 6.16 -12.38 -1.91
N GLN A 39 6.78 -13.01 -2.91
CA GLN A 39 8.23 -13.02 -3.07
C GLN A 39 8.79 -11.60 -3.25
N ARG A 40 8.17 -10.79 -4.11
CA ARG A 40 8.55 -9.38 -4.26
C ARG A 40 8.30 -8.58 -2.99
N ALA A 41 7.15 -8.77 -2.35
CA ALA A 41 6.79 -8.06 -1.12
C ALA A 41 7.82 -8.29 0.00
N LEU A 42 8.30 -9.53 0.16
CA LEU A 42 9.28 -9.90 1.18
C LEU A 42 10.66 -9.25 0.93
N LYS A 43 11.17 -9.32 -0.30
CA LYS A 43 12.45 -8.66 -0.65
C LYS A 43 12.39 -7.14 -0.46
N ILE A 44 11.32 -6.49 -0.94
CA ILE A 44 11.11 -5.05 -0.76
C ILE A 44 11.03 -4.71 0.74
N THR A 45 10.35 -5.52 1.53
CA THR A 45 10.22 -5.33 2.98
C THR A 45 11.57 -5.37 3.67
N LYS A 46 12.40 -6.37 3.36
CA LYS A 46 13.73 -6.49 3.97
C LYS A 46 14.60 -5.25 3.70
N ALA A 47 14.61 -4.77 2.45
CA ALA A 47 15.34 -3.56 2.10
C ALA A 47 14.75 -2.30 2.74
N LEU A 48 13.43 -2.13 2.69
CA LEU A 48 12.75 -0.96 3.24
C LEU A 48 12.89 -0.88 4.77
N PHE A 49 12.77 -2.00 5.48
CA PHE A 49 12.92 -2.05 6.93
C PHE A 49 14.35 -1.69 7.37
N ARG A 50 15.36 -2.10 6.59
CA ARG A 50 16.75 -1.72 6.87
C ARG A 50 17.02 -0.24 6.64
N GLN A 51 16.41 0.34 5.61
CA GLN A 51 16.60 1.74 5.23
C GLN A 51 15.83 2.70 6.14
N ASP A 52 14.54 2.43 6.36
CA ASP A 52 13.63 3.28 7.13
C ASP A 52 12.54 2.43 7.81
N PRO A 53 12.86 1.76 8.94
CA PRO A 53 11.92 0.90 9.64
C PRO A 53 10.71 1.68 10.16
N GLN A 54 10.90 2.95 10.53
CA GLN A 54 9.80 3.78 11.01
C GLN A 54 8.79 4.04 9.90
N SER A 55 9.23 4.42 8.69
CA SER A 55 8.32 4.64 7.58
C SER A 55 7.65 3.35 7.13
N PHE A 56 8.35 2.22 7.11
CA PHE A 56 7.74 0.90 6.89
C PHE A 56 6.60 0.63 7.89
N LEU A 57 6.90 0.64 9.19
CA LEU A 57 5.94 0.29 10.25
C LEU A 57 4.74 1.24 10.24
N ARG A 58 4.96 2.50 9.88
CA ARG A 58 3.89 3.46 9.68
C ARG A 58 3.03 3.15 8.46
N ARG A 59 3.63 2.73 7.34
CA ARG A 59 2.90 2.48 6.09
C ARG A 59 2.16 1.15 6.12
N ILE A 60 2.71 0.10 6.74
CA ILE A 60 2.15 -1.25 6.64
C ILE A 60 0.73 -1.35 7.21
N VAL A 61 0.41 -0.58 8.26
CA VAL A 61 -0.96 -0.49 8.81
C VAL A 61 -1.92 0.14 7.80
N VAL A 62 -1.45 1.14 7.05
CA VAL A 62 -2.26 1.78 5.99
C VAL A 62 -2.46 0.83 4.82
N ILE A 63 -1.42 0.11 4.40
CA ILE A 63 -1.52 -0.91 3.33
C ILE A 63 -2.51 -2.00 3.74
N ALA A 64 -2.45 -2.49 4.98
CA ALA A 64 -3.40 -3.48 5.49
C ALA A 64 -4.85 -2.95 5.43
N ALA A 65 -5.07 -1.72 5.88
CA ALA A 65 -6.37 -1.05 5.86
C ALA A 65 -6.90 -0.76 4.44
N GLU A 66 -6.00 -0.52 3.48
CA GLU A 66 -6.33 -0.12 2.11
C GLU A 66 -6.51 -1.32 1.17
N ASP A 67 -5.70 -2.37 1.34
CA ASP A 67 -5.55 -3.44 0.36
C ASP A 67 -5.86 -4.84 0.90
N CYS A 68 -6.05 -5.00 2.21
CA CYS A 68 -6.31 -6.28 2.89
C CYS A 68 -7.41 -6.09 3.96
N LEU A 69 -7.32 -6.82 5.07
CA LEU A 69 -8.09 -6.59 6.30
C LEU A 69 -7.23 -5.89 7.35
N VAL A 70 -7.88 -5.37 8.40
CA VAL A 70 -7.16 -4.92 9.60
C VAL A 70 -6.34 -6.05 10.21
N LEU A 71 -5.06 -5.80 10.45
CA LEU A 71 -4.15 -6.78 11.01
C LEU A 71 -4.37 -6.94 12.51
N PRO A 72 -4.60 -8.16 13.04
CA PRO A 72 -4.66 -8.41 14.48
C PRO A 72 -3.41 -7.89 15.22
N ALA A 73 -2.24 -7.97 14.57
CA ALA A 73 -0.97 -7.52 15.13
C ALA A 73 -0.74 -5.98 15.12
N THR A 74 -1.74 -5.17 14.74
CA THR A 74 -1.60 -3.70 14.63
C THR A 74 -1.07 -3.05 15.91
N GLY A 75 -1.46 -3.56 17.09
CA GLY A 75 -0.94 -3.07 18.38
C GLY A 75 0.60 -3.11 18.45
N LYS A 76 1.18 -4.28 18.17
CA LYS A 76 2.65 -4.48 18.17
C LYS A 76 3.33 -3.62 17.10
N ILE A 77 2.73 -3.50 15.91
CA ILE A 77 3.28 -2.65 14.82
C ILE A 77 3.38 -1.18 15.27
N VAL A 78 2.35 -0.67 15.96
CA VAL A 78 2.34 0.71 16.47
C VAL A 78 3.36 0.94 17.57
N GLU A 79 3.55 -0.05 18.45
CA GLU A 79 4.59 0.01 19.48
C GLU A 79 5.99 0.08 18.87
N LEU A 80 6.29 -0.81 17.91
CA LEU A 80 7.54 -0.77 17.17
C LEU A 80 7.71 0.57 16.42
N ALA A 81 6.65 1.06 15.76
CA ALA A 81 6.72 2.33 15.03
C ALA A 81 7.10 3.51 15.95
N ARG A 82 6.63 3.49 17.21
CA ARG A 82 6.99 4.47 18.23
C ARG A 82 8.42 4.29 18.71
N GLU A 83 8.88 3.04 18.87
CA GLU A 83 10.26 2.74 19.24
C GLU A 83 11.26 3.21 18.19
N TYR A 84 11.04 2.85 16.93
CA TYR A 84 11.84 3.30 15.78
C TYR A 84 11.65 4.79 15.46
N GLY A 85 10.66 5.46 16.06
CA GLY A 85 10.55 6.92 15.99
C GLY A 85 11.47 7.69 16.93
N SER A 86 12.19 6.99 17.83
CA SER A 86 13.07 7.62 18.80
C SER A 86 14.52 7.24 18.55
N LYS A 87 15.35 8.21 18.13
CA LYS A 87 16.80 8.01 17.94
C LYS A 87 17.49 7.42 19.17
N LYS A 88 17.07 7.84 20.38
CA LYS A 88 17.59 7.32 21.65
C LYS A 88 17.27 5.83 21.83
N ARG A 89 16.05 5.40 21.49
CA ARG A 89 15.66 3.98 21.62
C ARG A 89 16.36 3.13 20.59
N ILE A 90 16.41 3.60 19.34
CA ILE A 90 17.17 2.99 18.25
C ILE A 90 18.62 2.73 18.66
N ALA A 91 19.31 3.72 19.22
CA ALA A 91 20.70 3.59 19.65
C ALA A 91 20.90 2.58 20.80
N ALA A 92 19.84 2.25 21.54
CA ALA A 92 19.86 1.28 22.63
C ALA A 92 19.43 -0.13 22.20
N MET A 93 18.99 -0.32 20.95
CA MET A 93 18.57 -1.64 20.45
C MET A 93 19.78 -2.51 20.16
N THR A 94 19.69 -3.79 20.53
CA THR A 94 20.69 -4.79 20.16
C THR A 94 20.47 -5.26 18.72
N LYS A 95 21.50 -5.88 18.10
CA LYS A 95 21.38 -6.44 16.75
C LYS A 95 20.32 -7.53 16.68
N GLU A 96 20.22 -8.35 17.73
CA GLU A 96 19.27 -9.44 17.86
C GLU A 96 17.83 -8.91 17.89
N LYS A 97 17.59 -7.80 18.60
CA LYS A 97 16.26 -7.15 18.60
C LYS A 97 15.89 -6.64 17.22
N ILE A 98 16.80 -5.98 16.52
CA ILE A 98 16.54 -5.46 15.17
C ILE A 98 16.28 -6.61 14.19
N GLN A 99 17.01 -7.73 14.31
CA GLN A 99 16.78 -8.92 13.51
C GLN A 99 15.42 -9.55 13.81
N ALA A 100 15.02 -9.65 15.07
CA ALA A 100 13.71 -10.15 15.48
C ALA A 100 12.56 -9.25 14.97
N ASP A 101 12.75 -7.92 14.99
CA ASP A 101 11.76 -6.98 14.46
C ASP A 101 11.65 -7.05 12.93
N CYS A 102 12.78 -7.25 12.24
CA CYS A 102 12.81 -7.47 10.79
C CYS A 102 12.10 -8.79 10.41
N GLN A 103 12.36 -9.86 11.17
CA GLN A 103 11.66 -11.13 11.01
C GLN A 103 10.14 -10.94 11.18
N PHE A 104 9.72 -10.26 12.25
CA PHE A 104 8.31 -9.93 12.46
C PHE A 104 7.71 -9.10 11.32
N ALA A 105 8.46 -8.13 10.77
CA ALA A 105 8.03 -7.35 9.61
C ALA A 105 7.78 -8.22 8.36
N LEU A 106 8.66 -9.21 8.11
CA LEU A 106 8.51 -10.16 7.00
C LEU A 106 7.30 -11.06 7.20
N GLU A 107 7.08 -11.58 8.40
CA GLU A 107 5.92 -12.40 8.76
C GLU A 107 4.60 -11.67 8.48
N ILE A 108 4.49 -10.41 8.92
CA ILE A 108 3.31 -9.59 8.67
C ILE A 108 3.08 -9.35 7.17
N VAL A 109 4.15 -9.12 6.41
CA VAL A 109 4.04 -8.88 4.96
C VAL A 109 3.65 -10.15 4.23
N GLN A 110 4.19 -11.32 4.63
CA GLN A 110 3.75 -12.61 4.11
C GLN A 110 2.25 -12.80 4.33
N GLN A 111 1.79 -12.55 5.56
CA GLN A 111 0.37 -12.64 5.91
C GLN A 111 -0.51 -11.73 5.04
N LEU A 112 -0.10 -10.48 4.82
CA LEU A 112 -0.83 -9.54 3.98
C LEU A 112 -0.84 -9.95 2.49
N ALA A 113 0.31 -10.37 1.96
CA ALA A 113 0.43 -10.79 0.57
C ALA A 113 -0.41 -12.04 0.29
N LEU A 114 -0.45 -12.98 1.24
CA LEU A 114 -1.23 -14.22 1.11
C LEU A 114 -2.69 -14.09 1.57
N CYS A 115 -3.09 -12.96 2.17
CA CYS A 115 -4.47 -12.76 2.59
C CYS A 115 -5.42 -12.83 1.37
N PRO A 116 -6.40 -13.75 1.35
CA PRO A 116 -7.23 -13.98 0.16
C PRO A 116 -8.29 -12.89 -0.06
N VAL A 117 -8.53 -12.07 0.96
CA VAL A 117 -9.63 -11.12 1.01
C VAL A 117 -9.16 -9.69 1.26
N ARG A 118 -9.99 -8.74 0.86
CA ARG A 118 -9.84 -7.32 1.14
C ARG A 118 -11.07 -6.79 1.84
N ASP A 119 -10.89 -5.71 2.58
CA ASP A 119 -11.98 -5.05 3.29
C ASP A 119 -12.76 -4.17 2.32
N TYR A 120 -13.90 -4.68 1.88
CA TYR A 120 -14.87 -3.96 1.06
C TYR A 120 -16.25 -4.11 1.72
N ASP A 121 -17.09 -3.09 1.65
CA ASP A 121 -18.38 -3.06 2.37
C ASP A 121 -19.60 -2.97 1.44
N GLY A 122 -19.41 -3.32 0.17
CA GLY A 122 -20.48 -3.26 -0.83
C GLY A 122 -20.81 -1.86 -1.34
N GLY A 123 -20.27 -0.79 -0.73
CA GLY A 123 -20.44 0.61 -1.16
C GLY A 123 -19.29 1.14 -2.01
N GLY A 124 -18.25 0.33 -2.23
CA GLY A 124 -17.02 0.70 -2.92
C GLY A 124 -15.83 0.93 -1.98
N TYR A 125 -14.69 1.36 -2.51
CA TYR A 125 -13.44 1.44 -1.75
C TYR A 125 -13.58 2.35 -0.52
N VAL A 126 -13.32 1.74 0.64
CA VAL A 126 -13.69 2.20 1.99
C VAL A 126 -13.36 3.68 2.30
N PRO A 127 -12.31 4.32 1.77
CA PRO A 127 -12.09 5.75 2.05
C PRO A 127 -12.76 6.76 1.10
N TYR A 128 -12.99 6.40 -0.17
CA TYR A 128 -13.33 7.38 -1.22
C TYR A 128 -14.83 7.59 -1.41
N LEU A 129 -15.65 6.65 -0.96
CA LEU A 129 -17.11 6.67 -1.17
C LEU A 129 -17.88 7.03 0.08
N TYR A 130 -17.25 6.95 1.24
CA TYR A 130 -17.81 7.55 2.44
C TYR A 130 -17.67 9.07 2.37
N HIS A 131 -18.80 9.74 2.18
CA HIS A 131 -18.85 11.16 2.45
C HIS A 131 -18.52 11.38 3.94
N LYS A 132 -17.76 12.45 4.22
CA LYS A 132 -17.40 12.84 5.59
C LYS A 132 -18.60 12.88 6.56
N LYS A 133 -19.79 13.18 6.03
CA LYS A 133 -21.05 13.21 6.79
C LYS A 133 -21.51 11.83 7.28
N ASP A 134 -21.21 10.76 6.54
CA ASP A 134 -21.64 9.40 6.90
C ASP A 134 -20.70 8.76 7.92
N ILE A 135 -19.41 9.07 7.86
CA ILE A 135 -18.42 8.60 8.85
C ILE A 135 -18.73 9.14 10.24
N ASN A 136 -19.18 10.39 10.33
CA ASN A 136 -19.56 10.99 11.62
C ASN A 136 -20.78 10.30 12.27
N LYS A 137 -21.54 9.49 11.53
CA LYS A 137 -22.66 8.71 12.07
C LYS A 137 -22.21 7.35 12.61
N LEU A 138 -21.00 6.91 12.25
CA LEU A 138 -20.47 5.62 12.70
C LEU A 138 -20.04 5.72 14.17
N PRO A 139 -20.19 4.62 14.95
CA PRO A 139 -19.79 4.61 16.35
C PRO A 139 -18.28 4.87 16.48
N THR A 140 -17.94 5.60 17.54
CA THR A 140 -16.55 5.93 17.89
C THR A 140 -16.15 5.30 19.21
N ASP A 141 -17.11 5.17 20.12
CA ASP A 141 -16.92 4.56 21.42
C ASP A 141 -16.74 3.04 21.29
N THR A 142 -15.83 2.51 22.10
CA THR A 142 -15.49 1.09 22.16
C THR A 142 -16.28 0.37 23.26
N THR A 143 -17.33 0.99 23.80
CA THR A 143 -18.17 0.38 24.86
C THR A 143 -18.85 -0.86 24.31
N GLY A 144 -18.81 -1.97 25.06
CA GLY A 144 -19.39 -3.26 24.65
C GLY A 144 -18.51 -4.09 23.69
N LEU A 145 -17.34 -3.58 23.30
CA LEU A 145 -16.33 -4.38 22.61
C LEU A 145 -15.60 -5.27 23.62
N SER A 146 -15.17 -6.46 23.17
CA SER A 146 -14.21 -7.25 23.95
C SER A 146 -12.88 -6.50 24.08
N LYS A 147 -12.04 -6.90 25.05
CA LYS A 147 -10.73 -6.30 25.26
C LYS A 147 -9.88 -6.30 23.99
N LYS A 148 -9.78 -7.43 23.28
CA LYS A 148 -9.01 -7.57 22.03
C LYS A 148 -9.53 -6.64 20.92
N GLU A 149 -10.85 -6.53 20.76
CA GLU A 149 -11.47 -5.68 19.75
C GLU A 149 -11.22 -4.19 20.04
N ALA A 150 -11.38 -3.77 21.30
CA ALA A 150 -11.09 -2.41 21.74
C ALA A 150 -9.61 -2.06 21.58
N GLU A 151 -8.70 -2.99 21.89
CA GLU A 151 -7.25 -2.84 21.71
C GLU A 151 -6.88 -2.67 20.23
N LEU A 152 -7.45 -3.48 19.34
CA LEU A 152 -7.20 -3.37 17.90
C LEU A 152 -7.67 -2.02 17.33
N VAL A 153 -8.91 -1.62 17.61
CA VAL A 153 -9.44 -0.31 17.19
C VAL A 153 -8.60 0.84 17.79
N GLY A 154 -8.26 0.71 19.07
CA GLY A 154 -7.39 1.67 19.76
C GLY A 154 -6.02 1.79 19.10
N ALA A 155 -5.43 0.68 18.64
CA ALA A 155 -4.15 0.67 17.95
C ALA A 155 -4.23 1.41 16.59
N ILE A 156 -5.29 1.21 15.81
CA ILE A 156 -5.51 1.95 14.55
C ILE A 156 -5.57 3.47 14.80
N ARG A 157 -6.31 3.90 15.84
CA ARG A 157 -6.39 5.31 16.22
C ARG A 157 -5.06 5.86 16.72
N LYS A 158 -4.32 5.09 17.53
CA LYS A 158 -2.97 5.45 17.95
C LYS A 158 -2.03 5.61 16.75
N ARG A 159 -2.12 4.73 15.74
CA ARG A 159 -1.35 4.86 14.51
C ARG A 159 -1.66 6.17 13.80
N LYS A 160 -2.94 6.51 13.62
CA LYS A 160 -3.37 7.79 13.04
C LYS A 160 -2.76 8.99 13.79
N ALA A 161 -2.74 8.96 15.12
CA ALA A 161 -2.17 10.04 15.94
C ALA A 161 -0.65 10.27 15.71
N MET A 162 0.07 9.31 15.12
CA MET A 162 1.49 9.46 14.77
C MET A 162 1.73 10.32 13.51
N GLY A 163 0.67 10.83 12.86
CA GLY A 163 0.76 11.65 11.66
C GLY A 163 1.05 10.84 10.38
N GLY A 164 1.22 11.57 9.26
CA GLY A 164 1.41 11.02 7.93
C GLY A 164 0.69 11.82 6.85
N MET A 165 0.53 11.22 5.67
CA MET A 165 -0.22 11.83 4.58
C MET A 165 -1.70 11.95 4.95
N ARG A 166 -2.35 13.05 4.54
CA ARG A 166 -3.76 13.31 4.85
C ARG A 166 -4.68 12.17 4.42
N GLY A 167 -4.43 11.57 3.25
CA GLY A 167 -5.19 10.42 2.75
C GLY A 167 -5.06 9.17 3.64
N ASP A 168 -3.86 8.90 4.15
CA ASP A 168 -3.59 7.79 5.07
C ASP A 168 -4.34 7.98 6.40
N LEU A 169 -4.27 9.19 6.96
CA LEU A 169 -4.95 9.51 8.22
C LEU A 169 -6.46 9.41 8.11
N TRP A 170 -7.00 9.79 6.94
CA TRP A 170 -8.40 9.65 6.63
C TRP A 170 -8.82 8.18 6.50
N THR A 171 -8.04 7.38 5.78
CA THR A 171 -8.24 5.93 5.63
C THR A 171 -8.27 5.23 6.99
N LEU A 172 -7.30 5.49 7.87
CA LEU A 172 -7.24 4.90 9.20
C LEU A 172 -8.43 5.29 10.08
N GLU A 173 -8.92 6.53 9.96
CA GLU A 173 -10.12 6.96 10.70
C GLU A 173 -11.34 6.16 10.29
N ILE A 174 -11.58 6.04 8.99
CA ILE A 174 -12.74 5.32 8.45
C ILE A 174 -12.70 3.86 8.86
N VAL A 175 -11.55 3.22 8.68
CA VAL A 175 -11.36 1.82 9.06
C VAL A 175 -11.58 1.62 10.56
N ALA A 176 -11.13 2.54 11.42
CA ALA A 176 -11.42 2.46 12.85
C ALA A 176 -12.94 2.52 13.15
N HIS A 177 -13.70 3.36 12.45
CA HIS A 177 -15.15 3.44 12.61
C HIS A 177 -15.88 2.20 12.10
N ILE A 178 -15.55 1.73 10.90
CA ILE A 178 -16.17 0.54 10.30
C ILE A 178 -15.95 -0.70 11.17
N TRP A 179 -14.72 -0.91 11.64
CA TRP A 179 -14.43 -2.04 12.52
C TRP A 179 -15.05 -1.91 13.90
N THR A 180 -15.20 -0.68 14.43
CA THR A 180 -16.00 -0.46 15.65
C THR A 180 -17.44 -0.91 15.45
N ASP A 181 -18.08 -0.51 14.35
CA ASP A 181 -19.47 -0.88 14.03
C ASP A 181 -19.62 -2.40 13.84
N ARG A 182 -18.74 -3.03 13.06
CA ARG A 182 -18.74 -4.49 12.82
C ARG A 182 -18.62 -5.29 14.10
N PHE A 183 -17.72 -4.91 15.01
CA PHE A 183 -17.56 -5.59 16.29
C PHE A 183 -18.75 -5.35 17.24
N LYS A 184 -19.37 -4.17 17.22
CA LYS A 184 -20.59 -3.88 17.98
C LYS A 184 -21.77 -4.72 17.49
N ARG A 185 -21.93 -4.83 16.17
CA ARG A 185 -22.97 -5.66 15.53
C ARG A 185 -22.68 -7.15 15.55
N LYS A 186 -21.54 -7.57 16.12
CA LYS A 186 -21.08 -8.97 16.15
C LYS A 186 -21.01 -9.61 14.76
N GLN A 187 -20.76 -8.81 13.73
CA GLN A 187 -20.54 -9.29 12.36
C GLN A 187 -19.17 -9.98 12.26
N PHE A 188 -18.21 -9.50 13.05
CA PHE A 188 -16.86 -10.04 13.14
C PHE A 188 -16.40 -10.07 14.59
N THR A 189 -15.34 -10.83 14.83
CA THR A 189 -14.52 -10.85 16.04
C THR A 189 -13.04 -10.86 15.62
N VAL A 190 -12.14 -10.47 16.54
CA VAL A 190 -10.68 -10.56 16.27
C VAL A 190 -10.25 -12.00 15.96
N LYS A 191 -10.87 -13.01 16.59
CA LYS A 191 -10.56 -14.42 16.31
C LYS A 191 -10.95 -14.83 14.89
N GLN A 192 -12.08 -14.34 14.38
CA GLN A 192 -12.46 -14.59 12.98
C GLN A 192 -11.51 -13.88 12.01
N LEU A 193 -11.03 -12.68 12.36
CA LEU A 193 -10.02 -11.97 11.57
C LEU A 193 -8.71 -12.75 11.47
N GLU A 194 -8.24 -13.32 12.58
CA GLU A 194 -7.01 -14.14 12.63
C GLU A 194 -7.06 -15.29 11.61
N ASN A 195 -8.23 -15.88 11.34
CA ASN A 195 -8.39 -16.98 10.38
C ASN A 195 -8.14 -16.58 8.90
N TYR A 196 -8.12 -15.30 8.57
CA TYR A 196 -7.84 -14.83 7.19
C TYR A 196 -6.35 -14.64 6.91
N PHE A 197 -5.51 -14.74 7.93
CA PHE A 197 -4.07 -14.58 7.80
C PHE A 197 -3.39 -15.93 8.04
N PRO A 198 -2.63 -16.46 7.06
CA PRO A 198 -1.94 -17.72 7.25
C PRO A 198 -0.86 -17.61 8.33
N GLU A 199 -0.51 -18.74 8.94
CA GLU A 199 0.68 -18.80 9.79
C GLU A 199 1.92 -18.52 8.92
N PRO A 200 2.80 -17.59 9.35
CA PRO A 200 3.96 -17.23 8.56
C PRO A 200 5.01 -18.35 8.61
N THR A 201 5.64 -18.60 7.47
CA THR A 201 6.69 -19.60 7.28
C THR A 201 8.02 -18.99 6.84
N VAL A 202 8.02 -17.70 6.50
CA VAL A 202 9.19 -16.98 6.01
C VAL A 202 10.30 -16.92 7.06
N LYS A 203 11.55 -17.08 6.61
CA LYS A 203 12.73 -16.83 7.42
C LYS A 203 13.58 -15.72 6.81
N ALA A 204 14.00 -14.76 7.63
CA ALA A 204 14.75 -13.60 7.18
C ALA A 204 16.05 -13.96 6.44
N GLU A 205 16.72 -15.04 6.83
CA GLU A 205 17.94 -15.53 6.19
C GLU A 205 17.73 -16.06 4.76
N GLU A 206 16.52 -16.48 4.40
CA GLU A 206 16.18 -17.02 3.08
C GLU A 206 15.83 -15.91 2.06
N ILE A 207 15.58 -14.68 2.54
CA ILE A 207 15.17 -13.55 1.69
C ILE A 207 16.39 -12.74 1.26
N SER A 208 16.47 -12.39 -0.03
CA SER A 208 17.54 -11.51 -0.53
C SER A 208 17.58 -10.19 0.23
N ASP A 209 18.80 -9.73 0.52
CA ASP A 209 19.08 -8.49 1.24
C ASP A 209 18.72 -7.23 0.45
N GLN A 210 18.68 -7.33 -0.88
CA GLN A 210 18.35 -6.23 -1.78
C GLN A 210 17.39 -6.74 -2.88
N PRO A 211 16.30 -6.03 -3.17
CA PRO A 211 15.51 -6.25 -4.38
C PRO A 211 16.31 -5.79 -5.61
N ASP A 212 16.07 -6.43 -6.75
CA ASP A 212 16.56 -5.99 -8.06
C ASP A 212 15.51 -5.22 -8.86
N GLU A 213 15.82 -4.80 -10.10
CA GLU A 213 14.86 -4.09 -10.96
C GLU A 213 13.58 -4.91 -11.22
N SER A 214 13.67 -6.23 -11.30
CA SER A 214 12.54 -7.12 -11.55
C SER A 214 11.63 -7.29 -10.32
N ASP A 215 12.15 -6.99 -9.13
CA ASP A 215 11.41 -6.97 -7.88
C ASP A 215 10.60 -5.68 -7.68
N ILE A 216 10.93 -4.58 -8.36
CA ILE A 216 10.17 -3.32 -8.30
C ILE A 216 9.10 -3.32 -9.39
N PRO A 217 7.79 -3.40 -9.04
CA PRO A 217 6.74 -3.35 -10.04
C PRO A 217 6.83 -2.03 -10.81
N ILE A 218 6.78 -2.07 -12.13
CA ILE A 218 6.87 -0.85 -12.95
C ILE A 218 5.72 0.13 -12.66
N GLU A 219 4.61 -0.33 -12.09
CA GLU A 219 3.48 0.49 -11.66
C GLU A 219 3.77 1.27 -10.38
N THR A 220 4.89 0.99 -9.71
CA THR A 220 5.40 1.77 -8.59
C THR A 220 5.54 3.25 -8.95
N ILE A 221 5.83 3.53 -10.22
CA ILE A 221 5.80 4.87 -10.81
C ILE A 221 4.34 5.33 -10.96
N ASP A 222 3.85 6.00 -9.92
CA ASP A 222 2.48 6.52 -9.87
C ASP A 222 2.35 7.80 -10.68
N SER A 223 1.25 7.97 -11.40
CA SER A 223 0.97 9.17 -12.19
C SER A 223 0.79 10.43 -11.35
N HIS A 224 0.52 10.30 -10.04
CA HIS A 224 0.32 11.44 -9.13
C HIS A 224 1.62 11.95 -8.52
N CYS A 225 2.68 11.13 -8.48
CA CYS A 225 3.95 11.50 -7.87
C CYS A 225 5.14 11.44 -8.84
N SER A 226 4.89 11.18 -10.12
CA SER A 226 5.92 11.14 -11.16
C SER A 226 5.61 12.12 -12.30
N GLY A 227 6.67 12.54 -13.00
CA GLY A 227 6.56 13.30 -14.24
C GLY A 227 6.12 12.47 -15.45
N ILE A 228 5.64 11.23 -15.26
CA ILE A 228 5.34 10.30 -16.35
C ILE A 228 4.25 10.84 -17.28
N VAL A 229 3.22 11.49 -16.73
CA VAL A 229 2.06 11.97 -17.49
C VAL A 229 2.44 13.10 -18.46
N PRO A 230 3.12 14.18 -18.02
CA PRO A 230 3.61 15.20 -18.95
C PRO A 230 4.53 14.66 -20.05
N ILE A 231 5.35 13.64 -19.76
CA ILE A 231 6.23 13.02 -20.77
C ILE A 231 5.42 12.22 -21.78
N LEU A 232 4.44 11.44 -21.32
CA LEU A 232 3.56 10.65 -22.20
C LEU A 232 2.71 11.55 -23.10
N LEU A 233 2.18 12.66 -22.60
CA LEU A 233 1.37 13.59 -23.41
C LEU A 233 2.16 14.33 -24.49
N LYS A 234 3.50 14.35 -24.43
CA LYS A 234 4.35 14.84 -25.52
C LYS A 234 4.45 13.87 -26.70
N LYS A 235 3.98 12.63 -26.55
CA LYS A 235 4.04 11.60 -27.59
C LYS A 235 2.76 11.65 -28.45
N PRO A 236 2.86 11.90 -29.77
CA PRO A 236 1.69 12.01 -30.65
C PRO A 236 0.74 10.81 -30.56
N GLN A 237 1.29 9.59 -30.51
CA GLN A 237 0.50 8.36 -30.42
C GLN A 237 -0.36 8.28 -29.15
N VAL A 238 0.14 8.79 -28.01
CA VAL A 238 -0.64 8.81 -26.75
C VAL A 238 -1.81 9.79 -26.87
N THR A 239 -1.56 10.98 -27.41
CA THR A 239 -2.63 11.98 -27.59
C THR A 239 -3.66 11.53 -28.62
N ALA A 240 -3.23 10.82 -29.67
CA ALA A 240 -4.12 10.26 -30.68
C ALA A 240 -5.02 9.17 -30.09
N ALA A 241 -4.47 8.25 -29.28
CA ALA A 241 -5.23 7.21 -28.58
C ALA A 241 -6.33 7.82 -27.68
N ILE A 242 -5.98 8.84 -26.89
CA ILE A 242 -6.93 9.53 -26.00
C ILE A 242 -8.03 10.22 -26.83
N LYS A 243 -7.67 10.92 -27.90
CA LYS A 243 -8.65 11.60 -28.77
C LYS A 243 -9.55 10.61 -29.51
N ALA A 244 -9.04 9.45 -29.90
CA ALA A 244 -9.85 8.41 -30.54
C ALA A 244 -10.91 7.85 -29.58
N ALA A 245 -10.61 7.76 -28.28
CA ALA A 245 -11.53 7.22 -27.28
C ALA A 245 -12.56 8.23 -26.75
N TRP A 246 -12.17 9.50 -26.57
CA TRP A 246 -13.02 10.53 -25.93
C TRP A 246 -13.26 11.78 -26.77
N GLY A 247 -12.80 11.82 -28.02
CA GLY A 247 -12.95 12.97 -28.92
C GLY A 247 -11.96 14.10 -28.65
N ASN A 248 -12.20 15.25 -29.27
CA ASN A 248 -11.38 16.44 -29.04
C ASN A 248 -11.60 16.98 -27.62
N MET A 249 -10.52 17.25 -26.90
CA MET A 249 -10.56 17.77 -25.53
C MET A 249 -9.35 18.65 -25.24
N THR A 250 -9.42 19.42 -24.15
CA THR A 250 -8.31 20.27 -23.70
C THR A 250 -7.14 19.44 -23.15
N SER A 251 -5.95 20.03 -23.03
CA SER A 251 -4.79 19.36 -22.43
C SER A 251 -5.05 18.89 -20.99
N GLU A 252 -5.78 19.68 -20.20
CA GLU A 252 -6.16 19.33 -18.82
C GLU A 252 -7.08 18.10 -18.77
N MET A 253 -8.05 18.02 -19.69
CA MET A 253 -8.92 16.86 -19.81
C MET A 253 -8.15 15.61 -20.25
N MET A 254 -7.21 15.73 -21.21
CA MET A 254 -6.34 14.63 -21.62
C MET A 254 -5.47 14.14 -20.47
N GLU A 255 -4.91 15.05 -19.67
CA GLU A 255 -4.13 14.72 -18.48
C GLU A 255 -4.97 13.94 -17.47
N THR A 256 -6.18 14.40 -17.21
CA THR A 256 -7.13 13.73 -16.32
C THR A 256 -7.46 12.33 -16.82
N LYS A 257 -7.74 12.16 -18.11
CA LYS A 257 -8.03 10.86 -18.72
C LYS A 257 -6.83 9.93 -18.68
N LEU A 258 -5.63 10.43 -18.96
CA LEU A 258 -4.42 9.61 -18.88
C LEU A 258 -4.13 9.16 -17.44
N LYS A 259 -4.29 10.06 -16.44
CA LYS A 259 -4.18 9.71 -15.02
C LYS A 259 -5.18 8.62 -14.63
N GLN A 260 -6.45 8.76 -15.05
CA GLN A 260 -7.48 7.75 -14.84
C GLN A 260 -7.07 6.41 -15.48
N THR A 261 -6.66 6.42 -16.75
CA THR A 261 -6.21 5.21 -17.46
C THR A 261 -5.06 4.52 -16.74
N LEU A 262 -4.02 5.26 -16.34
CA LEU A 262 -2.89 4.71 -15.61
C LEU A 262 -3.31 4.17 -14.24
N PHE A 263 -4.17 4.89 -13.51
CA PHE A 263 -4.65 4.44 -12.21
C PHE A 263 -5.40 3.11 -12.32
N TYR A 264 -6.41 3.02 -13.19
CA TYR A 264 -7.24 1.82 -13.33
C TYR A 264 -6.48 0.63 -13.91
N CYS A 265 -5.67 0.83 -14.94
CA CYS A 265 -4.99 -0.28 -15.62
C CYS A 265 -3.69 -0.73 -14.94
N ARG A 266 -3.21 0.00 -13.93
CA ARG A 266 -1.92 -0.28 -13.27
C ARG A 266 -2.04 -0.30 -11.75
N SER A 267 -2.36 0.86 -11.17
CA SER A 267 -2.30 1.04 -9.72
C SER A 267 -3.42 0.28 -9.01
N TRP A 268 -4.62 0.25 -9.57
CA TRP A 268 -5.82 -0.25 -8.89
C TRP A 268 -6.01 -1.77 -8.87
N ILE A 269 -5.19 -2.51 -9.60
CA ILE A 269 -5.35 -3.96 -9.76
C ILE A 269 -5.18 -4.66 -8.40
N ASN A 270 -6.27 -5.23 -7.88
CA ASN A 270 -6.31 -6.02 -6.64
C ASN A 270 -7.18 -7.27 -6.87
N PHE A 271 -6.58 -8.45 -6.76
CA PHE A 271 -7.22 -9.73 -7.09
C PHE A 271 -7.94 -10.39 -5.90
N LYS A 272 -7.92 -9.76 -4.72
CA LYS A 272 -8.50 -10.31 -3.49
C LYS A 272 -10.03 -10.22 -3.53
N ALA A 273 -10.69 -11.17 -2.88
CA ALA A 273 -12.14 -11.20 -2.76
C ALA A 273 -12.64 -10.20 -1.70
N ASP A 274 -13.84 -9.66 -1.89
CA ASP A 274 -14.54 -8.91 -0.85
C ASP A 274 -14.85 -9.82 0.35
N ILE A 275 -14.55 -9.37 1.57
CA ILE A 275 -14.82 -10.14 2.80
C ILE A 275 -16.31 -10.40 3.03
N ILE A 276 -17.20 -9.51 2.55
CA ILE A 276 -18.65 -9.66 2.77
C ILE A 276 -19.30 -10.51 1.67
N SER A 277 -19.11 -10.16 0.41
CA SER A 277 -19.76 -10.83 -0.73
C SER A 277 -18.99 -12.04 -1.28
N GLY A 278 -17.71 -12.19 -0.93
CA GLY A 278 -16.83 -13.22 -1.50
C GLY A 278 -16.49 -13.00 -2.97
N ARG A 279 -16.97 -11.92 -3.60
CA ARG A 279 -16.72 -11.63 -5.02
C ARG A 279 -15.30 -11.11 -5.20
N THR A 280 -14.58 -11.68 -6.17
CA THR A 280 -13.33 -11.09 -6.65
C THR A 280 -13.64 -9.95 -7.60
N PHE A 281 -12.79 -8.94 -7.57
CA PHE A 281 -12.89 -7.81 -8.49
C PHE A 281 -11.97 -8.06 -9.66
N ASP A 282 -12.41 -7.72 -10.86
CA ASP A 282 -11.51 -7.72 -12.00
C ASP A 282 -10.45 -6.61 -11.89
N ARG A 283 -9.59 -6.57 -12.90
CA ARG A 283 -8.51 -5.59 -13.07
C ARG A 283 -8.97 -4.12 -12.98
N PHE A 284 -10.27 -3.85 -13.15
CA PHE A 284 -10.89 -2.53 -13.21
C PHE A 284 -11.82 -2.23 -12.02
N GLY A 285 -12.01 -3.18 -11.09
CA GLY A 285 -12.83 -2.96 -9.90
C GLY A 285 -14.34 -2.96 -10.16
N THR A 286 -14.84 -3.76 -11.12
CA THR A 286 -16.25 -3.88 -11.56
C THR A 286 -17.23 -4.44 -10.49
N ILE A 287 -17.26 -3.83 -9.32
CA ILE A 287 -18.53 -3.70 -8.56
C ILE A 287 -18.94 -2.21 -8.51
N VAL A 288 -18.02 -1.25 -8.66
CA VAL A 288 -18.33 0.19 -8.53
C VAL A 288 -18.83 0.83 -9.84
N TYR A 289 -18.65 0.16 -10.99
CA TYR A 289 -18.94 0.72 -12.31
C TYR A 289 -19.74 -0.22 -13.21
N GLU A 290 -20.60 -1.07 -12.66
CA GLU A 290 -21.63 -1.77 -13.46
C GLU A 290 -22.42 -0.78 -14.34
N ASP A 291 -22.45 0.50 -13.96
CA ASP A 291 -23.16 1.58 -14.69
C ASP A 291 -22.39 2.24 -15.84
N LYS A 292 -21.08 1.96 -16.08
CA LYS A 292 -20.34 2.60 -17.21
C LYS A 292 -19.39 1.67 -18.00
N PRO A 293 -19.87 0.54 -18.58
CA PRO A 293 -19.05 -0.35 -19.41
C PRO A 293 -18.28 0.36 -20.53
N LEU A 294 -18.92 1.35 -21.15
CA LEU A 294 -18.31 2.11 -22.25
C LEU A 294 -17.07 2.91 -21.82
N GLU A 295 -17.05 3.45 -20.59
CA GLU A 295 -15.89 4.21 -20.11
C GLU A 295 -14.71 3.30 -19.80
N GLN A 296 -14.98 2.11 -19.25
CA GLN A 296 -13.95 1.11 -18.98
C GLN A 296 -13.32 0.60 -20.26
N GLU A 297 -14.13 0.35 -21.29
CA GLU A 297 -13.61 -0.09 -22.59
C GLU A 297 -12.70 0.97 -23.23
N LYS A 298 -13.06 2.26 -23.11
CA LYS A 298 -12.20 3.37 -23.55
C LYS A 298 -10.87 3.39 -22.79
N ILE A 299 -10.91 3.27 -21.47
CA ILE A 299 -9.71 3.18 -20.61
C ILE A 299 -8.82 2.02 -21.05
N ARG A 300 -9.40 0.83 -21.24
CA ARG A 300 -8.69 -0.38 -21.64
C ARG A 300 -8.00 -0.21 -22.99
N ARG A 301 -8.75 0.22 -24.00
CA ARG A 301 -8.23 0.46 -25.36
C ARG A 301 -7.07 1.44 -25.36
N VAL A 302 -7.23 2.59 -24.69
CA VAL A 302 -6.13 3.57 -24.62
C VAL A 302 -4.92 2.99 -23.91
N TYR A 303 -5.10 2.23 -22.83
CA TYR A 303 -3.98 1.60 -22.14
C TYR A 303 -3.25 0.58 -23.03
N GLU A 304 -3.98 -0.27 -23.75
CA GLU A 304 -3.41 -1.25 -24.68
C GLU A 304 -2.54 -0.57 -25.74
N GLU A 305 -2.98 0.57 -26.28
CA GLU A 305 -2.23 1.34 -27.28
C GLU A 305 -0.94 1.98 -26.70
N ILE A 306 -0.90 2.31 -25.40
CA ILE A 306 0.23 3.04 -24.79
C ILE A 306 1.09 2.18 -23.84
N ALA A 307 0.71 0.93 -23.56
CA ALA A 307 1.31 0.11 -22.51
C ALA A 307 2.82 -0.06 -22.66
N GLN A 308 3.30 -0.27 -23.89
CA GLN A 308 4.74 -0.41 -24.16
C GLN A 308 5.53 0.85 -23.78
N GLU A 309 5.03 2.03 -24.13
CA GLU A 309 5.68 3.31 -23.82
C GLU A 309 5.66 3.60 -22.32
N VAL A 310 4.53 3.33 -21.66
CA VAL A 310 4.39 3.45 -20.20
C VAL A 310 5.40 2.54 -19.49
N ASN A 311 5.55 1.30 -19.94
CA ASN A 311 6.46 0.32 -19.34
C ASN A 311 7.91 0.72 -19.54
N LYS A 312 8.29 1.14 -20.76
CA LYS A 312 9.64 1.61 -21.09
C LYS A 312 10.04 2.82 -20.23
N LEU A 313 9.14 3.80 -20.11
CA LEU A 313 9.39 5.00 -19.32
C LEU A 313 9.47 4.68 -17.82
N SER A 314 8.60 3.80 -17.31
CA SER A 314 8.64 3.38 -15.91
C SER A 314 9.97 2.71 -15.55
N ARG A 315 10.45 1.78 -16.40
CA ARG A 315 11.77 1.14 -16.22
C ARG A 315 12.91 2.14 -16.25
N TRP A 316 12.89 3.07 -17.21
CA TRP A 316 13.89 4.12 -17.27
C TRP A 316 13.94 4.95 -15.99
N ILE A 317 12.79 5.33 -15.42
CA ILE A 317 12.71 6.07 -14.15
C ILE A 317 13.29 5.24 -13.00
N ILE A 318 12.94 3.95 -12.91
CA ILE A 318 13.47 3.03 -11.90
C ILE A 318 15.00 2.93 -12.01
N GLN A 319 15.53 2.78 -13.22
CA GLN A 319 16.96 2.72 -13.48
C GLN A 319 17.69 4.02 -13.14
N GLN A 320 17.07 5.18 -13.42
CA GLN A 320 17.65 6.46 -12.98
C GLN A 320 17.67 6.62 -11.47
N SER A 321 16.75 5.96 -10.74
CA SER A 321 16.70 6.03 -9.28
C SER A 321 17.80 5.23 -8.57
N LEU A 322 18.54 4.40 -9.33
CA LEU A 322 19.67 3.61 -8.84
C LEU A 322 21.03 4.30 -9.08
N LYS A 323 21.06 5.41 -9.83
CA LYS A 323 22.29 6.18 -10.13
C LYS A 323 22.43 7.35 -9.17
#